data_AF-N1J8Z5-F1
#
_entry.id   AF-N1J8Z5-F1
#
_cell.length_a   1.000
_cell.length_b   1.000
_cell.length_c   1.000
_cell.angle_alpha   90.00
_cell.angle_beta   90.00
_cell.angle_gamma   90.00
#
_symmetry.space_group_name_H-M   'P 1'
#
loop_
_entity.id
_entity.type
_entity.pdbx_description
1 polymer ?
#
loop_
_entity_poly.entity_id
_entity_poly.type
_entity_poly.pdbx_seq_one_letter_code
_entity_poly.pdbx_strand_id
1 'polypeptide(L)'
;MNFKDTPLRIHRNLTRAQSSVAIQLRSEHIGLNSYLSRRKVRGVEKPSCPCGYPSQNVKHMVLACPQWANGRGGFLRQAKDRSFEAMMNSPEDMARITQWILNKGWIKQFRLAGEVEVAMSDKVNRSGRGKDGIHTG
;
A
#
# COMPACT_ATOMS: atom_id res chain seq x y z
N MET A 1 30.29 4.79 7.48
CA MET A 1 28.85 4.50 7.30
C MET A 1 28.66 2.98 7.24
N ASN A 2 27.76 2.42 8.05
CA ASN A 2 27.50 0.98 8.14
C ASN A 2 26.31 0.63 7.22
N PHE A 3 26.55 -0.04 6.09
CA PHE A 3 25.55 -0.32 5.05
C PHE A 3 24.68 -1.55 5.37
N LYS A 4 24.13 -1.65 6.60
CA LYS A 4 23.25 -2.77 6.99
C LYS A 4 21.77 -2.57 6.65
N ASP A 5 21.39 -1.37 6.21
CA ASP A 5 20.00 -0.99 5.93
C ASP A 5 19.81 -0.49 4.49
N THR A 6 20.08 -1.37 3.52
CA THR A 6 19.85 -1.04 2.11
C THR A 6 18.33 -0.90 1.85
N PRO A 7 17.86 0.13 1.12
CA PRO A 7 16.46 0.30 0.71
C PRO A 7 15.83 -0.96 0.10
N LEU A 8 16.65 -1.83 -0.51
CA LEU A 8 16.27 -3.10 -1.11
C LEU A 8 15.55 -4.06 -0.14
N ARG A 9 15.84 -4.02 1.17
CA ARG A 9 15.26 -4.97 2.14
C ARG A 9 13.74 -4.83 2.25
N ILE A 10 13.21 -3.61 2.19
CA ILE A 10 11.75 -3.35 2.26
C ILE A 10 11.05 -3.87 1.00
N HIS A 11 11.74 -3.89 -0.14
CA HIS A 11 11.16 -4.25 -1.43
C HIS A 11 11.31 -5.73 -1.80
N ARG A 12 12.14 -6.50 -1.08
CA ARG A 12 12.54 -7.87 -1.48
C ARG A 12 11.37 -8.82 -1.72
N ASN A 13 10.29 -8.67 -0.96
CA ASN A 13 9.11 -9.53 -1.01
C ASN A 13 7.85 -8.80 -1.48
N LEU A 14 8.01 -7.62 -2.10
CA LEU A 14 6.90 -6.83 -2.62
C LEU A 14 6.75 -7.05 -4.13
N THR A 15 5.52 -7.09 -4.61
CA THR A 15 5.25 -6.99 -6.05
C THR A 15 5.71 -5.62 -6.58
N ARG A 16 5.76 -5.45 -7.90
CA ARG A 16 6.07 -4.14 -8.51
C ARG A 16 5.04 -3.09 -8.09
N ALA A 17 3.75 -3.43 -8.06
CA ALA A 17 2.72 -2.50 -7.61
C ALA A 17 2.92 -2.14 -6.13
N GLN A 18 3.10 -3.14 -5.26
CA GLN A 18 3.34 -2.91 -3.84
C GLN A 18 4.58 -2.05 -3.58
N SER A 19 5.67 -2.30 -4.31
CA SER A 19 6.89 -1.48 -4.22
C SER A 19 6.66 -0.02 -4.62
N SER A 20 5.90 0.23 -5.69
CA SER A 20 5.55 1.59 -6.11
C SER A 20 4.72 2.31 -5.04
N VAL A 21 3.72 1.63 -4.48
CA VAL A 21 2.92 2.16 -3.37
C VAL A 21 3.82 2.45 -2.17
N ALA A 22 4.68 1.51 -1.78
CA ALA A 22 5.59 1.65 -0.64
C ALA A 22 6.50 2.87 -0.73
N ILE A 23 7.11 3.12 -1.90
CA ILE A 23 7.96 4.29 -2.15
C ILE A 23 7.15 5.58 -1.94
N GLN A 24 5.94 5.65 -2.48
CA GLN A 24 5.09 6.83 -2.39
C GLN A 24 4.55 7.07 -0.98
N LEU A 25 4.26 6.01 -0.23
CA LEU A 25 3.89 6.13 1.19
C LEU A 25 5.05 6.70 2.02
N ARG A 26 6.26 6.14 1.87
CA ARG A 26 7.43 6.54 2.67
C ARG A 26 7.95 7.95 2.33
N SER A 27 7.83 8.36 1.06
CA SER A 27 8.19 9.72 0.63
C SER A 27 7.07 10.74 0.80
N GLU A 28 5.86 10.28 1.16
CA GLU A 28 4.61 11.06 1.09
C GLU A 28 4.37 11.75 -0.27
N HIS A 29 4.98 11.25 -1.35
CA HIS A 29 4.73 11.72 -2.71
C HIS A 29 3.56 10.94 -3.30
N ILE A 30 2.37 11.22 -2.81
CA ILE A 30 1.17 10.41 -3.02
C ILE A 30 -0.06 11.31 -3.19
N GLY A 31 -1.08 10.83 -3.89
CA GLY A 31 -2.33 11.55 -4.17
C GLY A 31 -3.25 11.78 -2.96
N LEU A 32 -2.70 12.22 -1.82
CA LEU A 32 -3.44 12.66 -0.65
C LEU A 32 -3.41 14.19 -0.56
N ASN A 33 -4.45 14.79 0.04
CA ASN A 33 -4.60 16.24 0.04
C ASN A 33 -3.41 16.99 0.66
N SER A 34 -2.74 16.43 1.67
CA SER A 34 -1.57 17.08 2.28
C SER A 34 -0.43 17.31 1.29
N TYR A 35 -0.17 16.33 0.40
CA TYR A 35 0.84 16.45 -0.64
C TYR A 35 0.35 17.32 -1.80
N LEU A 36 -0.88 17.08 -2.28
CA LEU A 36 -1.44 17.77 -3.44
C LEU A 36 -1.60 19.28 -3.20
N SER A 37 -2.08 19.70 -2.01
CA SER A 37 -2.20 21.12 -1.67
C SER A 37 -0.82 21.80 -1.57
N ARG A 38 0.16 21.13 -0.98
CA ARG A 38 1.56 21.61 -0.90
C ARG A 38 2.18 21.79 -2.28
N ARG A 39 1.78 20.98 -3.26
CA ARG A 39 2.18 21.11 -4.68
C ARG A 39 1.28 22.05 -5.49
N LYS A 40 0.30 22.69 -4.86
CA LYS A 40 -0.64 23.64 -5.49
C LYS A 40 -1.40 23.03 -6.67
N VAL A 41 -1.79 21.75 -6.55
CA VAL A 41 -2.59 21.08 -7.58
C VAL A 41 -3.97 21.74 -7.66
N ARG A 42 -4.40 22.11 -8.87
CA ARG A 42 -5.73 22.73 -9.10
C ARG A 42 -6.84 21.84 -8.56
N GLY A 43 -7.76 22.42 -7.80
CA GLY A 43 -8.87 21.70 -7.17
C GLY A 43 -8.56 21.10 -5.79
N VAL A 44 -7.34 21.24 -5.26
CA VAL A 44 -6.99 20.81 -3.89
C VAL A 44 -6.34 21.98 -3.14
N GLU A 45 -7.18 22.82 -2.53
CA GLU A 45 -6.71 24.03 -1.86
C GLU A 45 -6.22 23.78 -0.43
N LYS A 46 -6.83 22.82 0.27
CA LYS A 46 -6.57 22.55 1.69
C LYS A 46 -5.99 21.15 1.88
N PRO A 47 -5.06 20.97 2.84
CA PRO A 47 -4.51 19.66 3.16
C PRO A 47 -5.52 18.75 3.89
N SER A 48 -6.66 19.29 4.32
CA SER A 48 -7.64 18.61 5.17
C SER A 48 -8.23 17.36 4.52
N CYS A 49 -8.44 16.34 5.34
CA CYS A 49 -9.17 15.15 4.97
C CYS A 49 -10.68 15.43 4.97
N PRO A 50 -11.46 14.84 4.06
CA PRO A 50 -12.93 14.90 4.11
C PRO A 50 -13.54 14.40 5.43
N CYS A 51 -12.80 13.62 6.23
CA CYS A 51 -13.25 13.21 7.57
C CYS A 51 -13.12 14.31 8.65
N GLY A 52 -12.70 15.52 8.29
CA GLY A 52 -12.49 16.63 9.21
C GLY A 52 -11.08 16.73 9.81
N TYR A 53 -10.20 15.76 9.56
CA TYR A 53 -8.82 15.82 10.07
C TYR A 53 -8.01 16.87 9.30
N PRO A 54 -7.22 17.73 9.98
CA PRO A 54 -6.61 18.91 9.36
C PRO A 54 -5.55 18.61 8.29
N SER A 55 -4.97 17.40 8.28
CA SER A 55 -3.96 17.01 7.28
C SER A 55 -4.15 15.55 6.84
N GLN A 56 -4.67 15.35 5.64
CA GLN A 56 -4.77 14.04 5.01
C GLN A 56 -3.38 13.57 4.55
N ASN A 57 -2.57 13.11 5.49
CA ASN A 57 -1.27 12.51 5.24
C ASN A 57 -1.32 10.98 5.36
N VAL A 58 -0.21 10.32 5.07
CA VAL A 58 -0.12 8.85 5.06
C VAL A 58 -0.36 8.29 6.47
N LYS A 59 0.20 8.92 7.50
CA LYS A 59 0.00 8.50 8.90
C LYS A 59 -1.47 8.51 9.30
N HIS A 60 -2.18 9.59 8.99
CA HIS A 60 -3.61 9.70 9.25
C HIS A 60 -4.40 8.62 8.50
N MET A 61 -4.14 8.47 7.20
CA MET A 61 -4.77 7.47 6.35
C MET A 61 -4.61 6.04 6.90
N VAL A 62 -3.37 5.64 7.21
CA VAL A 62 -3.03 4.28 7.66
C VAL A 62 -3.54 4.00 9.06
N LEU A 63 -3.49 4.96 9.98
CA LEU A 63 -3.75 4.70 11.40
C LEU A 63 -5.15 5.09 11.89
N ALA A 64 -5.71 6.20 11.38
CA ALA A 64 -6.79 6.89 12.09
C ALA A 64 -8.03 7.17 11.24
N CYS A 65 -7.86 7.49 9.95
CA CYS A 65 -8.93 7.99 9.09
C CYS A 65 -10.18 7.08 9.08
N PRO A 66 -11.35 7.53 9.53
CA PRO A 66 -12.55 6.69 9.58
C PRO A 66 -13.06 6.34 8.17
N GLN A 67 -12.85 7.23 7.20
CA GLN A 67 -13.19 6.99 5.79
C GLN A 67 -12.42 5.81 5.18
N TRP A 68 -11.30 5.43 5.80
CA TRP A 68 -10.39 4.36 5.36
C TRP A 68 -10.33 3.23 6.40
N ALA A 69 -11.35 3.09 7.25
CA ALA A 69 -11.34 2.10 8.32
C ALA A 69 -11.50 0.65 7.81
N ASN A 70 -12.15 0.45 6.66
CA ASN A 70 -12.47 -0.88 6.16
C ASN A 70 -11.20 -1.71 5.87
N GLY A 71 -11.04 -2.84 6.55
CA GLY A 71 -9.87 -3.71 6.41
C GLY A 71 -8.61 -3.25 7.18
N ARG A 72 -8.60 -2.04 7.75
CA ARG A 72 -7.45 -1.51 8.50
C ARG A 72 -7.04 -2.41 9.67
N GLY A 73 -8.04 -2.88 10.43
CA GLY A 73 -7.81 -3.78 11.56
C GLY A 73 -7.08 -5.08 11.17
N GLY A 74 -7.19 -5.52 9.91
CA GLY A 74 -6.55 -6.76 9.43
C GLY A 74 -5.03 -6.72 9.50
N PHE A 75 -4.41 -5.64 8.99
CA PHE A 75 -2.96 -5.50 9.05
C PHE A 75 -2.49 -5.00 10.43
N LEU A 76 -3.23 -4.10 11.08
CA LEU A 76 -2.86 -3.60 12.40
C LEU A 76 -2.79 -4.71 13.46
N ARG A 77 -3.65 -5.73 13.38
CA ARG A 77 -3.59 -6.88 14.30
C ARG A 77 -2.34 -7.73 14.13
N GLN A 78 -1.73 -7.71 12.95
CA GLN A 78 -0.53 -8.50 12.62
C GLN A 78 0.77 -7.74 12.89
N ALA A 79 0.71 -6.41 12.99
CA ALA A 79 1.86 -5.58 13.32
C ALA A 79 2.32 -5.83 14.76
N LYS A 80 3.62 -6.09 14.94
CA LYS A 80 4.23 -6.25 16.27
C LYS A 80 4.32 -4.93 17.00
N ASP A 81 4.70 -3.88 16.29
CA ASP A 81 4.66 -2.49 16.74
C ASP A 81 3.73 -1.70 15.81
N ARG A 82 2.72 -1.05 16.41
CA ARG A 82 1.70 -0.28 15.68
C ARG A 82 2.07 1.20 15.55
N SER A 83 3.28 1.58 15.92
CA SER A 83 3.83 2.88 15.58
C SER A 83 3.94 3.03 14.06
N PHE A 84 3.64 4.23 13.55
CA PHE A 84 3.70 4.49 12.12
C PHE A 84 5.10 4.20 11.56
N GLU A 85 6.13 4.62 12.29
CA GLU A 85 7.52 4.49 11.88
C GLU A 85 7.97 3.03 11.81
N ALA A 86 7.62 2.19 12.79
CA ALA A 86 7.97 0.78 12.75
C ALA A 86 7.30 0.07 11.56
N MET A 87 6.00 0.31 11.33
CA MET A 87 5.29 -0.32 10.21
C MET A 87 5.81 0.13 8.85
N MET A 88 6.20 1.39 8.69
CA MET A 88 6.79 1.89 7.43
C MET A 88 8.19 1.32 7.13
N ASN A 89 8.86 0.77 8.15
CA ASN A 89 10.19 0.19 8.05
C ASN A 89 10.20 -1.36 8.14
N SER A 90 9.05 -2.01 8.40
CA SER A 90 8.90 -3.46 8.31
C SER A 90 8.49 -3.88 6.89
N PRO A 91 9.25 -4.76 6.21
CA PRO A 91 8.84 -5.33 4.93
C PRO A 91 7.47 -6.03 4.99
N GLU A 92 7.18 -6.73 6.09
CA GLU A 92 5.95 -7.48 6.29
C GLU A 92 4.73 -6.55 6.47
N ASP A 93 4.86 -5.51 7.29
CA ASP A 93 3.79 -4.52 7.47
C ASP A 93 3.58 -3.70 6.19
N MET A 94 4.64 -3.33 5.49
CA MET A 94 4.53 -2.65 4.20
C MET A 94 3.84 -3.52 3.14
N ALA A 95 4.11 -4.82 3.09
CA ALA A 95 3.39 -5.74 2.20
C ALA A 95 1.89 -5.73 2.51
N ARG A 96 1.51 -5.83 3.79
CA ARG A 96 0.10 -5.83 4.21
C ARG A 96 -0.59 -4.50 3.91
N ILE A 97 0.05 -3.37 4.23
CA ILE A 97 -0.51 -2.03 4.02
C ILE A 97 -0.67 -1.74 2.53
N THR A 98 0.34 -2.03 1.71
CA THR A 98 0.29 -1.79 0.27
C THR A 98 -0.74 -2.68 -0.41
N GLN A 99 -0.82 -3.96 -0.03
CA GLN A 99 -1.87 -4.86 -0.53
C GLN A 99 -3.27 -4.35 -0.16
N TRP A 100 -3.46 -3.87 1.07
CA TRP A 100 -4.72 -3.30 1.51
C TRP A 100 -5.13 -2.07 0.69
N ILE A 101 -4.17 -1.17 0.39
CA ILE A 101 -4.42 0.00 -0.47
C ILE A 101 -4.83 -0.44 -1.89
N LEU A 102 -4.09 -1.39 -2.48
CA LEU A 102 -4.37 -1.90 -3.82
C LEU A 102 -5.75 -2.56 -3.90
N ASN A 103 -6.10 -3.39 -2.91
CA ASN A 103 -7.38 -4.11 -2.88
C ASN A 103 -8.58 -3.20 -2.69
N LYS A 104 -8.43 -2.08 -1.98
CA LYS A 104 -9.54 -1.16 -1.72
C LYS A 104 -9.72 -0.09 -2.78
N GLY A 105 -8.68 0.20 -3.56
CA GLY A 105 -8.74 1.19 -4.64
C GLY A 105 -8.99 2.63 -4.17
N TRP A 106 -8.76 2.94 -2.89
CA TRP A 106 -9.06 4.26 -2.33
C TRP A 106 -8.25 5.39 -2.95
N ILE A 107 -7.02 5.11 -3.35
CA ILE A 107 -6.20 6.05 -4.08
C ILE A 107 -6.36 5.74 -5.56
N LYS A 108 -7.15 6.57 -6.26
CA LYS A 108 -7.44 6.40 -7.69
C LYS A 108 -6.19 6.20 -8.54
N GLN A 109 -5.07 6.80 -8.13
CA GLN A 109 -3.77 6.68 -8.82
C GLN A 109 -3.26 5.23 -8.92
N PHE A 110 -3.68 4.33 -8.02
CA PHE A 110 -3.24 2.93 -7.99
C PHE A 110 -4.29 1.94 -8.49
N ARG A 111 -5.46 2.42 -8.94
CA ARG A 111 -6.57 1.55 -9.35
C ARG A 111 -6.14 0.53 -10.41
N LEU A 112 -5.51 0.99 -11.50
CA LEU A 112 -5.04 0.12 -12.58
C LEU A 112 -3.97 -0.88 -12.11
N ALA A 113 -3.07 -0.44 -11.22
CA ALA A 113 -2.06 -1.33 -10.67
C ALA A 113 -2.70 -2.49 -9.87
N GLY A 114 -3.75 -2.22 -9.10
CA GLY A 114 -4.52 -3.24 -8.40
C GLY A 114 -5.22 -4.22 -9.36
N GLU A 115 -5.86 -3.72 -10.41
CA GLU A 115 -6.53 -4.55 -11.43
C GLU A 115 -5.55 -5.50 -12.14
N VAL A 116 -4.36 -5.00 -12.49
CA VAL A 116 -3.31 -5.81 -13.12
C VAL A 116 -2.81 -6.90 -12.17
N GLU A 117 -2.57 -6.60 -10.90
CA GLU A 117 -2.12 -7.60 -9.91
C GLU A 117 -3.12 -8.75 -9.74
N VAL A 118 -4.43 -8.44 -9.74
CA VAL A 118 -5.49 -9.46 -9.71
C VAL A 118 -5.42 -10.33 -10.97
N ALA A 119 -5.37 -9.72 -12.16
CA ALA A 119 -5.31 -10.45 -13.42
C ALA A 119 -4.05 -11.31 -13.55
N MET A 120 -2.90 -10.87 -13.02
CA MET A 120 -1.66 -11.66 -13.01
C MET A 120 -1.76 -12.84 -12.05
N SER A 121 -2.36 -12.64 -10.88
CA SER A 121 -2.60 -13.71 -9.89
C SER A 121 -3.53 -14.79 -10.46
N ASP A 122 -4.59 -14.40 -11.17
CA ASP A 122 -5.50 -15.34 -11.83
C ASP A 122 -4.82 -16.17 -12.92
N LYS A 123 -3.92 -15.55 -13.70
CA LYS A 123 -3.13 -16.27 -14.71
C LYS A 123 -2.20 -17.30 -14.09
N VAL A 124 -1.52 -16.96 -12.98
CA VAL A 124 -0.64 -17.88 -12.25
C VAL A 124 -1.43 -19.05 -11.66
N ASN A 125 -2.61 -18.79 -11.07
CA ASN A 125 -3.44 -19.85 -10.51
C ASN A 125 -3.96 -20.81 -11.58
N ARG A 126 -4.31 -20.29 -12.77
CA ARG A 126 -4.72 -21.11 -13.93
C ARG A 126 -3.58 -21.96 -14.50
N SER A 127 -2.36 -21.44 -14.56
CA SER A 127 -1.20 -22.20 -15.05
C SER A 127 -0.67 -23.23 -14.05
N GLY A 128 -0.92 -23.04 -12.75
CA GLY A 128 -0.64 -24.04 -11.70
C GLY A 128 -1.53 -25.29 -11.79
N ARG A 129 -2.84 -25.11 -12.00
CA ARG A 129 -3.81 -26.23 -12.13
C ARG A 129 -3.55 -27.16 -13.32
N GLY A 130 -2.79 -26.72 -14.34
CA GLY A 130 -2.46 -27.53 -15.50
C GLY A 130 -1.34 -28.55 -15.29
N LYS A 131 -0.63 -28.53 -14.15
CA LYS A 131 0.52 -29.42 -13.88
C LYS A 131 0.20 -30.64 -13.01
N ASP A 132 -0.95 -30.65 -12.35
CA ASP A 132 -1.35 -31.74 -11.43
C ASP A 132 -2.25 -32.80 -12.10
N GLY A 133 -2.39 -32.75 -13.44
CA GLY A 133 -3.40 -33.49 -14.21
C GLY A 133 -2.89 -34.60 -15.13
N ILE A 134 -1.64 -35.05 -15.03
CA ILE A 134 -1.14 -36.20 -15.81
C ILE A 134 -0.37 -37.15 -14.90
N HIS A 135 -1.08 -38.01 -14.17
CA HIS A 135 -0.60 -39.31 -13.70
C HIS A 135 -1.80 -40.25 -13.59
N THR A 136 -2.16 -40.85 -14.72
CA THR A 136 -2.92 -42.12 -14.78
C THR A 136 -2.37 -42.91 -15.96
N GLY A 137 -1.93 -44.15 -15.71
CA GLY A 137 -1.41 -45.08 -16.70
C GLY A 137 -0.07 -45.66 -16.29
#